data_AF-C9R935-F1
#
_entry.id   AF-C9R935-F1
#
_cell.length_a   1.000
_cell.length_b   1.000
_cell.length_c   1.000
_cell.angle_alpha   90.00
_cell.angle_beta   90.00
_cell.angle_gamma   90.00
#
_symmetry.space_group_name_H-M   'P 1'
#
loop_
_entity.id
_entity.type
_entity.pdbx_description
1 polymer ?
#
loop_
_entity_poly.entity_id
_entity_poly.type
_entity_poly.pdbx_seq_one_letter_code
_entity_poly.pdbx_strand_id
1 'polypeptide(L)'
;MPFYKLCRHLYRKGQDERGFTMVEMMVVLIIIAVLIGVGIWLYLGYVEKARITKAESFLTSAAGALDAYYAQYGTYPSADDLDTAGVYLKDNKGNDIKDPWGGTYKYTGTGGDTYTLETTGGTKVNVQATGNKGVSEIKVVKK
;
A
#
# COMPACT_ATOMS: atom_id res chain seq x y z
N MET A 1 64.38 47.39 -7.70
CA MET A 1 65.15 46.14 -7.79
C MET A 1 64.16 44.98 -7.81
N PRO A 2 64.10 44.18 -8.90
CA PRO A 2 63.11 43.11 -9.12
C PRO A 2 63.72 41.74 -8.80
N PHE A 3 63.11 40.92 -7.96
CA PHE A 3 63.52 39.52 -7.77
C PHE A 3 62.31 38.62 -7.56
N TYR A 4 62.48 37.31 -7.75
CA TYR A 4 61.51 36.22 -7.61
C TYR A 4 60.37 36.13 -8.65
N LYS A 5 60.77 36.35 -9.91
CA LYS A 5 60.31 35.53 -11.04
C LYS A 5 60.86 34.10 -10.86
N LEU A 6 60.25 33.24 -10.03
CA LEU A 6 60.66 31.83 -9.94
C LEU A 6 59.56 30.90 -9.38
N CYS A 7 58.74 30.34 -10.28
CA CYS A 7 58.29 28.94 -10.25
C CYS A 7 57.37 28.70 -11.46
N ARG A 8 57.98 28.71 -12.65
CA ARG A 8 57.41 28.14 -13.86
C ARG A 8 57.88 26.69 -13.96
N HIS A 9 57.16 25.76 -13.37
CA HIS A 9 57.11 24.37 -13.86
C HIS A 9 56.19 23.57 -12.95
N LEU A 10 54.93 23.38 -13.34
CA LEU A 10 54.22 22.10 -13.28
C LEU A 10 52.94 22.27 -14.12
N TYR A 11 53.11 22.39 -15.44
CA TYR A 11 52.00 22.18 -16.38
C TYR A 11 51.71 20.68 -16.39
N ARG A 12 50.85 20.27 -15.45
CA ARG A 12 50.35 18.91 -15.29
C ARG A 12 49.66 18.53 -16.59
N LYS A 13 50.28 17.58 -17.31
CA LYS A 13 49.75 16.90 -18.48
C LYS A 13 48.30 16.52 -18.17
N GLY A 14 47.35 17.26 -18.76
CA GLY A 14 45.93 17.00 -18.62
C GLY A 14 45.70 15.55 -19.00
N GLN A 15 45.17 14.77 -18.06
CA GLN A 15 44.58 13.49 -18.39
C GLN A 15 43.54 13.76 -19.47
N ASP A 16 43.47 12.88 -20.48
CA ASP A 16 42.40 12.86 -21.47
C ASP A 16 41.06 12.66 -20.73
N GLU A 17 40.53 13.74 -20.15
CA GLU A 17 39.16 13.86 -19.69
C GLU A 17 38.32 13.94 -20.97
N ARG A 18 38.14 12.79 -21.62
CA ARG A 18 37.14 12.59 -22.65
C ARG A 18 35.78 12.80 -21.98
N GLY A 19 35.35 14.05 -21.96
CA GLY A 19 34.05 14.45 -21.47
C GLY A 19 32.94 13.75 -22.24
N PHE A 20 31.89 13.35 -21.53
CA PHE A 20 30.64 12.85 -22.09
C PHE A 20 30.17 13.78 -23.22
N THR A 21 29.81 13.21 -24.37
CA THR A 21 29.32 14.05 -25.47
C THR A 21 27.90 14.55 -25.13
N MET A 22 27.55 15.77 -25.53
CA MET A 22 26.19 16.29 -25.30
C MET A 22 25.12 15.39 -25.94
N VAL A 23 25.46 14.77 -27.08
CA VAL A 23 24.60 13.83 -27.79
C VAL A 23 24.29 12.58 -26.96
N GLU A 24 25.26 12.10 -26.18
CA GLU A 24 25.12 10.92 -25.33
C GLU A 24 24.08 11.14 -24.24
N MET A 25 24.08 12.33 -23.61
CA MET A 25 23.05 12.68 -22.64
C MET A 25 21.69 12.98 -23.29
N MET A 26 21.64 13.50 -24.52
CA MET A 26 20.37 13.69 -25.24
C MET A 26 19.65 12.37 -25.49
N VAL A 27 20.36 11.36 -26.01
CA VAL A 27 19.77 10.05 -26.28
C VAL A 27 19.30 9.39 -24.98
N VAL A 28 20.08 9.48 -23.91
CA VAL A 28 19.70 8.93 -22.60
C VAL A 28 18.44 9.59 -22.03
N LEU A 29 18.34 10.92 -22.10
CA LEU A 29 17.15 11.64 -21.61
C LEU A 29 15.91 11.33 -22.43
N ILE A 30 16.04 11.14 -23.75
CA ILE A 30 14.94 10.73 -24.62
C ILE A 30 14.43 9.34 -24.19
N ILE A 31 15.34 8.39 -23.97
CA ILE A 31 14.97 7.04 -23.52
C ILE A 31 14.27 7.09 -22.15
N ILE A 32 14.81 7.85 -21.18
CA ILE A 32 14.20 8.00 -19.85
C ILE A 32 12.81 8.65 -19.94
N ALA A 33 12.62 9.66 -20.80
CA ALA A 33 11.33 10.30 -20.98
C ALA A 33 10.26 9.32 -21.50
N VAL A 34 10.63 8.45 -22.46
CA VAL A 34 9.73 7.40 -22.98
C VAL A 34 9.41 6.36 -21.90
N LEU A 35 10.42 5.91 -21.14
CA LEU A 35 10.24 4.92 -20.08
C LEU A 35 9.33 5.42 -18.96
N ILE A 36 9.50 6.67 -18.51
CA ILE A 36 8.64 7.28 -17.49
C ILE A 36 7.20 7.40 -18.01
N GLY A 37 7.01 7.80 -19.27
CA GLY A 37 5.69 7.95 -19.89
C GLY A 37 4.83 6.69 -19.82
N VAL A 38 5.42 5.52 -20.04
CA VAL A 38 4.70 4.22 -19.95
C VAL A 38 4.73 3.64 -18.54
N GLY A 39 5.81 3.87 -17.79
CA GLY A 39 6.05 3.26 -16.48
C GLY A 39 5.01 3.63 -15.42
N ILE A 40 4.50 4.87 -15.43
CA ILE A 40 3.53 5.35 -14.42
C ILE A 40 2.24 4.54 -14.46
N TRP A 41 1.66 4.31 -15.64
CA TRP A 41 0.39 3.60 -15.79
C TRP A 41 0.47 2.15 -15.31
N LEU A 42 1.56 1.47 -15.65
CA LEU A 42 1.80 0.10 -15.20
C LEU A 42 1.94 0.03 -13.68
N TYR A 43 2.76 0.93 -13.11
CA TYR A 43 3.03 0.96 -11.68
C TYR A 43 1.77 1.13 -10.83
N LEU A 44 0.87 2.06 -11.19
CA LEU A 44 -0.37 2.30 -10.45
C LEU A 44 -1.28 1.06 -10.40
N GLY A 45 -1.35 0.29 -11.49
CA GLY A 45 -2.11 -0.96 -11.53
C GLY A 45 -1.55 -2.04 -10.60
N TYR A 46 -0.22 -2.15 -10.51
CA TYR A 46 0.43 -3.09 -9.59
C TYR A 46 0.20 -2.74 -8.12
N VAL A 47 0.32 -1.45 -7.77
CA VAL A 47 0.06 -0.98 -6.41
C VAL A 47 -1.38 -1.27 -5.99
N GLU A 48 -2.34 -1.04 -6.89
CA GLU A 48 -3.75 -1.28 -6.58
C GLU A 48 -4.05 -2.76 -6.34
N LYS A 49 -3.48 -3.67 -7.14
CA LYS A 49 -3.62 -5.12 -6.89
C LYS A 49 -3.01 -5.52 -5.55
N ALA A 50 -1.83 -5.00 -5.22
CA ALA A 50 -1.17 -5.28 -3.94
C ALA A 50 -2.02 -4.77 -2.75
N ARG A 51 -2.68 -3.63 -2.90
CA ARG A 51 -3.63 -3.10 -1.91
C ARG A 51 -4.82 -4.01 -1.72
N ILE A 52 -5.46 -4.47 -2.80
CA ILE A 52 -6.58 -5.40 -2.74
C ILE A 52 -6.18 -6.68 -2.00
N THR A 53 -5.07 -7.31 -2.38
CA THR A 53 -4.60 -8.54 -1.73
C THR A 53 -4.28 -8.35 -0.26
N LYS A 54 -3.73 -7.18 0.13
CA LYS A 54 -3.49 -6.86 1.54
C LYS A 54 -4.79 -6.74 2.33
N ALA A 55 -5.80 -6.07 1.76
CA ALA A 55 -7.12 -5.95 2.37
C ALA A 55 -7.81 -7.32 2.47
N GLU A 56 -7.77 -8.13 1.42
CA GLU A 56 -8.32 -9.49 1.40
C GLU A 56 -7.69 -10.37 2.48
N SER A 57 -6.36 -10.31 2.66
CA SER A 57 -5.67 -11.08 3.70
C SER A 57 -6.11 -10.68 5.11
N PHE A 58 -6.25 -9.37 5.38
CA PHE A 58 -6.75 -8.88 6.67
C PHE A 58 -8.19 -9.33 6.90
N LEU A 59 -9.07 -9.12 5.93
CA LEU A 59 -10.48 -9.48 6.02
C LEU A 59 -10.71 -11.00 6.14
N THR A 60 -9.89 -11.82 5.47
CA THR A 60 -9.94 -13.28 5.58
C THR A 60 -9.59 -13.73 7.00
N SER A 61 -8.58 -13.12 7.61
CA SER A 61 -8.18 -13.42 8.98
C SER A 61 -9.27 -13.01 9.97
N ALA A 62 -9.85 -11.82 9.79
CA ALA A 62 -10.96 -11.33 10.60
C ALA A 62 -12.23 -12.18 10.44
N ALA A 63 -12.57 -12.57 9.21
CA ALA A 63 -13.70 -13.44 8.91
C ALA A 63 -13.57 -14.81 9.59
N GLY A 64 -12.38 -15.43 9.56
CA GLY A 64 -12.14 -16.68 10.27
C GLY A 64 -12.37 -16.57 11.78
N ALA A 65 -11.98 -15.44 12.39
CA ALA A 65 -12.23 -15.19 13.81
C ALA A 65 -13.74 -15.00 14.10
N LEU A 66 -14.45 -14.28 13.22
CA LEU A 66 -15.91 -14.09 13.34
C LEU A 66 -16.68 -15.39 13.16
N ASP A 67 -16.30 -16.25 12.21
CA ASP A 67 -16.91 -17.56 12.03
C ASP A 67 -16.64 -18.49 13.23
N ALA A 68 -15.43 -18.43 13.81
CA ALA A 68 -15.12 -19.15 15.03
C ALA A 68 -15.94 -18.64 16.23
N TYR A 69 -16.22 -17.34 16.30
CA TYR A 69 -17.11 -16.77 17.31
C TYR A 69 -18.56 -17.24 17.10
N TYR A 70 -19.06 -17.22 15.84
CA TYR A 70 -20.39 -17.72 15.52
C TYR A 70 -20.55 -19.20 15.85
N ALA A 71 -19.53 -20.03 15.61
CA ALA A 71 -19.55 -21.45 15.96
C ALA A 71 -19.66 -21.69 17.49
N GLN A 72 -19.13 -20.78 18.31
CA GLN A 72 -19.16 -20.89 19.76
C GLN A 72 -20.46 -20.33 20.38
N TYR A 73 -20.94 -19.20 19.89
CA TYR A 73 -22.03 -18.45 20.51
C TYR A 73 -23.34 -18.47 19.71
N GLY A 74 -23.33 -19.02 18.49
CA GLY A 74 -24.48 -19.06 17.58
C GLY A 74 -24.90 -17.70 17.02
N THR A 75 -24.09 -16.67 17.23
CA THR A 75 -24.35 -15.29 16.79
C THR A 75 -23.03 -14.59 16.52
N TYR A 76 -23.01 -13.65 15.58
CA TYR A 76 -21.86 -12.77 15.36
C TYR A 76 -21.81 -11.68 16.45
N PRO A 77 -20.63 -11.13 16.77
CA PRO A 77 -20.52 -10.09 17.79
C PRO A 77 -21.22 -8.79 17.36
N SER A 78 -21.62 -7.98 18.33
CA SER A 78 -21.97 -6.58 18.07
C SER A 78 -20.71 -5.78 17.74
N ALA A 79 -20.85 -4.53 17.27
CA ALA A 79 -19.69 -3.67 17.03
C ALA A 79 -18.89 -3.38 18.32
N ASP A 80 -19.54 -3.42 19.48
CA ASP A 80 -18.91 -3.18 20.78
C ASP A 80 -18.16 -4.43 21.29
N ASP A 81 -18.49 -5.63 20.80
CA ASP A 81 -17.93 -6.92 21.25
C ASP A 81 -16.91 -7.54 20.27
N LEU A 82 -16.50 -6.80 19.24
CA LEU A 82 -15.55 -7.26 18.22
C LEU A 82 -14.22 -7.77 18.79
N ASP A 83 -13.71 -7.07 19.81
CA ASP A 83 -12.44 -7.41 20.44
C ASP A 83 -12.52 -8.78 21.16
N THR A 84 -13.70 -9.13 21.68
CA THR A 84 -13.98 -10.45 22.28
C THR A 84 -13.95 -11.55 21.22
N ALA A 85 -14.36 -11.24 19.99
CA ALA A 85 -14.25 -12.16 18.85
C ALA A 85 -12.84 -12.21 18.25
N GLY A 86 -11.86 -11.50 18.80
CA GLY A 86 -10.48 -11.49 18.32
C GLY A 86 -10.27 -10.66 17.05
N VAL A 87 -11.22 -9.79 16.71
CA VAL A 87 -11.09 -8.87 15.58
C VAL A 87 -10.82 -7.47 16.09
N TYR A 88 -9.58 -7.01 15.93
CA TYR A 88 -9.16 -5.69 16.35
C TYR A 88 -9.18 -4.72 15.16
N LEU A 89 -9.95 -3.65 15.27
CA LEU A 89 -9.97 -2.54 14.29
C LEU A 89 -9.17 -1.32 14.76
N LYS A 90 -8.63 -1.40 15.97
CA LYS A 90 -7.79 -0.39 16.60
C LYS A 90 -6.46 -1.00 17.03
N ASP A 91 -5.40 -0.20 16.99
CA ASP A 91 -4.11 -0.60 17.55
C ASP A 91 -4.11 -0.53 19.08
N ASN A 92 -3.02 -0.99 19.71
CA ASN A 92 -2.86 -0.97 21.17
C ASN A 92 -2.85 0.45 21.79
N LYS A 93 -2.84 1.49 20.97
CA LYS A 93 -2.90 2.91 21.37
C LYS A 93 -4.26 3.53 21.09
N GLY A 94 -5.23 2.75 20.59
CA GLY A 94 -6.59 3.19 20.26
C GLY A 94 -6.73 3.85 18.89
N ASN A 95 -5.67 3.91 18.07
CA ASN A 95 -5.74 4.45 16.72
C ASN A 95 -6.40 3.46 15.77
N ASP A 96 -7.20 3.95 14.82
CA ASP A 96 -7.79 3.08 13.81
C ASP A 96 -6.72 2.42 12.95
N ILE A 97 -6.83 1.10 12.80
CA ILE A 97 -6.02 0.36 11.85
C ILE A 97 -6.42 0.84 10.45
N LYS A 98 -5.40 1.24 9.69
CA LYS A 98 -5.60 1.78 8.35
C LYS A 98 -5.71 0.67 7.32
N ASP A 99 -6.68 0.83 6.42
CA ASP A 99 -6.78 0.01 5.23
C ASP A 99 -5.64 0.35 4.24
N PRO A 100 -5.44 -0.45 3.18
CA PRO A 100 -4.36 -0.22 2.22
C PRO A 100 -4.44 1.09 1.42
N TRP A 101 -5.57 1.80 1.49
CA TRP A 101 -5.79 3.10 0.86
C TRP A 101 -5.71 4.27 1.86
N GLY A 102 -5.49 3.99 3.15
CA GLY A 102 -5.37 5.00 4.21
C GLY A 102 -6.67 5.37 4.91
N GLY A 103 -7.79 4.75 4.53
CA GLY A 103 -9.05 4.78 5.26
C GLY A 103 -9.04 3.84 6.46
N THR A 104 -10.21 3.56 7.02
CA THR A 104 -10.38 2.63 8.15
C THR A 104 -11.19 1.40 7.72
N TYR A 105 -11.14 0.35 8.54
CA TYR A 105 -12.08 -0.76 8.43
C TYR A 105 -13.37 -0.41 9.18
N LYS A 106 -14.52 -0.72 8.59
CA LYS A 106 -15.83 -0.50 9.19
C LYS A 106 -16.54 -1.83 9.35
N TYR A 107 -16.90 -2.16 10.59
CA TYR A 107 -17.79 -3.27 10.90
C TYR A 107 -19.23 -2.81 11.04
N THR A 108 -20.17 -3.63 10.62
CA THR A 108 -21.60 -3.44 10.81
C THR A 108 -22.23 -4.80 11.11
N GLY A 109 -22.59 -5.00 12.37
CA GLY A 109 -23.25 -6.19 12.88
C GLY A 109 -24.01 -5.84 14.15
N THR A 110 -25.20 -6.41 14.32
CA THR A 110 -26.13 -6.06 15.43
C THR A 110 -26.29 -7.21 16.43
N GLY A 111 -25.39 -8.20 16.43
CA GLY A 111 -25.55 -9.39 17.26
C GLY A 111 -26.59 -10.35 16.69
N GLY A 112 -26.28 -10.99 15.57
CA GLY A 112 -27.19 -11.92 14.91
C GLY A 112 -26.50 -12.80 13.88
N ASP A 113 -27.26 -13.22 12.87
CA ASP A 113 -26.78 -14.16 11.84
C ASP A 113 -25.92 -13.52 10.75
N THR A 114 -25.82 -12.18 10.71
CA THR A 114 -25.14 -11.48 9.62
C THR A 114 -24.20 -10.40 10.13
N TYR A 115 -23.09 -10.22 9.43
CA TYR A 115 -22.20 -9.08 9.61
C TYR A 115 -21.65 -8.60 8.27
N THR A 116 -21.20 -7.35 8.23
CA THR A 116 -20.39 -6.79 7.14
C THR A 116 -19.15 -6.12 7.71
N LEU A 117 -17.98 -6.44 7.18
CA LEU A 117 -16.71 -5.78 7.47
C LEU A 117 -16.09 -5.28 6.17
N GLU A 118 -15.86 -3.97 6.04
CA GLU A 118 -15.43 -3.37 4.77
C GLU A 118 -14.30 -2.35 4.91
N THR A 119 -13.51 -2.22 3.84
CA THR A 119 -12.54 -1.14 3.67
C THR A 119 -13.21 0.14 3.22
N THR A 120 -12.91 1.29 3.83
CA THR A 120 -13.55 2.57 3.49
C THR A 120 -12.74 3.45 2.53
N GLY A 121 -11.41 3.31 2.51
CA GLY A 121 -10.49 4.25 1.86
C GLY A 121 -10.35 4.08 0.34
N GLY A 122 -10.74 2.94 -0.21
CA GLY A 122 -10.65 2.73 -1.66
C GLY A 122 -11.60 3.63 -2.44
N THR A 123 -11.10 4.29 -3.49
CA THR A 123 -11.88 5.24 -4.31
C THR A 123 -12.69 4.55 -5.41
N LYS A 124 -12.15 3.49 -6.01
CA LYS A 124 -12.78 2.74 -7.13
C LYS A 124 -13.31 1.38 -6.71
N VAL A 125 -12.71 0.80 -5.68
CA VAL A 125 -13.05 -0.51 -5.15
C VAL A 125 -13.07 -0.45 -3.63
N ASN A 126 -13.88 -1.28 -3.00
CA ASN A 126 -13.73 -1.67 -1.61
C ASN A 126 -13.72 -3.20 -1.52
N VAL A 127 -12.99 -3.72 -0.54
CA VAL A 127 -13.05 -5.15 -0.20
C VAL A 127 -13.97 -5.27 1.00
N GLN A 128 -14.91 -6.21 0.92
CA GLN A 128 -15.92 -6.46 1.93
C GLN A 128 -15.90 -7.94 2.29
N ALA A 129 -15.96 -8.24 3.59
CA ALA A 129 -16.30 -9.56 4.10
C ALA A 129 -17.72 -9.52 4.64
N THR A 130 -18.57 -10.43 4.18
CA THR A 130 -19.94 -10.57 4.66
C THR A 130 -20.14 -11.97 5.21
N GLY A 131 -20.67 -12.06 6.42
CA GLY A 131 -21.05 -13.33 7.04
C GLY A 131 -22.55 -13.55 6.98
N ASN A 132 -22.94 -14.81 6.78
CA ASN A 132 -24.31 -15.28 6.97
C ASN A 132 -24.28 -16.67 7.62
N LYS A 133 -24.76 -16.76 8.86
CA LYS A 133 -24.89 -18.00 9.64
C LYS A 133 -23.60 -18.83 9.71
N GLY A 134 -22.48 -18.19 10.05
CA GLY A 134 -21.19 -18.86 10.20
C GLY A 134 -20.46 -19.14 8.89
N VAL A 135 -20.95 -18.61 7.76
CA VAL A 135 -20.29 -18.68 6.46
C VAL A 135 -19.92 -17.27 6.03
N SER A 136 -18.62 -17.02 5.93
CA SER A 136 -18.08 -15.75 5.45
C SER A 136 -17.64 -15.79 3.99
N GLU A 137 -17.96 -14.74 3.24
CA GLU A 137 -17.51 -14.52 1.87
C GLU A 137 -16.73 -13.20 1.78
N ILE A 138 -15.57 -13.22 1.11
CA ILE A 138 -14.83 -11.99 0.77
C ILE A 138 -15.11 -11.62 -0.68
N LYS A 139 -15.46 -10.35 -0.90
CA LYS A 139 -15.76 -9.81 -2.21
C LYS A 139 -15.10 -8.46 -2.43
N VAL A 140 -14.51 -8.30 -3.61
CA VAL A 140 -14.11 -6.98 -4.12
C VAL A 140 -15.32 -6.35 -4.81
N VAL A 141 -15.79 -5.24 -4.26
CA VAL A 141 -16.95 -4.48 -4.75
C VAL A 141 -16.46 -3.21 -5.42
N LYS A 142 -17.01 -2.91 -6.60
CA LYS A 142 -16.77 -1.61 -7.26
C LYS A 142 -17.66 -0.56 -6.61
N LYS A 143 -17.09 0.59 -6.31
CA LYS A 143 -17.85 1.77 -5.89
C LYS A 143 -18.46 2.49 -7.08
#